data_AF-A0A7S0IZT2-F1
#
_entry.id   AF-A0A7S0IZT2-F1
#
_cell.length_a   1.000
_cell.length_b   1.000
_cell.length_c   1.000
_cell.angle_alpha   90.00
_cell.angle_beta   90.00
_cell.angle_gamma   90.00
#
_symmetry.space_group_name_H-M   'P 1'
#
loop_
_entity.id
_entity.type
_entity.pdbx_description
1 polymer ?
#
loop_
_entity_poly.entity_id
_entity_poly.type
_entity_poly.pdbx_seq_one_letter_code
_entity_poly.pdbx_strand_id
1 'polypeptide(L)'
;RWRACAAANGAQPHAASFDAYRSCFDNSSKRESNRLHSDEGLEHLLKGVYAPQLRMWTDTFSRSQITLLRYEDFEAAPQQHEQAVFAGLGLPARTVHKGHGIPRENTVVNHTSVDVTCATMTALVRFFTPWNNALYAMEPK
;
A
#
# COMPACT_ATOMS: atom_id res chain seq x y z
N ARG A 1 -11.28 4.15 -16.33
CA ARG A 1 -10.47 3.14 -17.06
C ARG A 1 -10.25 1.84 -16.27
N TRP A 2 -9.90 1.85 -14.97
CA TRP A 2 -9.79 0.60 -14.18
C TRP A 2 -11.00 -0.31 -14.30
N ARG A 3 -12.23 0.16 -14.03
CA ARG A 3 -13.43 -0.70 -14.14
C ARG A 3 -13.60 -1.34 -15.51
N ALA A 4 -13.33 -0.59 -16.58
CA ALA A 4 -13.40 -1.09 -17.95
C ALA A 4 -12.27 -2.09 -18.27
N CYS A 5 -11.06 -1.81 -17.82
CA CYS A 5 -9.91 -2.72 -18.00
C CYS A 5 -10.06 -3.99 -17.16
N ALA A 6 -10.50 -3.87 -15.90
CA ALA A 6 -10.84 -4.98 -15.02
C ALA A 6 -11.94 -5.86 -15.64
N ALA A 7 -13.03 -5.25 -16.13
CA ALA A 7 -14.09 -5.98 -16.82
C ALA A 7 -13.59 -6.68 -18.10
N ALA A 8 -12.74 -6.03 -18.90
CA ALA A 8 -12.11 -6.63 -20.07
C ALA A 8 -11.16 -7.79 -19.73
N ASN A 9 -10.66 -7.85 -18.50
CA ASN A 9 -9.84 -8.94 -17.95
C ASN A 9 -10.65 -9.88 -17.03
N GLY A 10 -11.98 -9.89 -17.16
CA GLY A 10 -12.86 -10.82 -16.42
C GLY A 10 -12.98 -10.56 -14.92
N ALA A 11 -12.46 -9.43 -14.41
CA ALA A 11 -12.54 -9.06 -13.01
C ALA A 11 -13.78 -8.19 -12.74
N GLN A 12 -14.48 -8.50 -11.64
CA GLN A 12 -15.52 -7.62 -11.13
C GLN A 12 -14.89 -6.28 -10.71
N PRO A 13 -15.51 -5.13 -11.03
CA PRO A 13 -14.95 -3.79 -10.74
C PRO A 13 -14.62 -3.52 -9.26
N HIS A 14 -15.19 -4.33 -8.36
CA HIS A 14 -15.08 -4.25 -6.92
C HIS A 14 -14.40 -5.49 -6.29
N ALA A 15 -13.79 -6.35 -7.09
CA ALA A 15 -13.01 -7.49 -6.59
C ALA A 15 -11.51 -7.21 -6.72
N ALA A 16 -10.74 -7.75 -5.79
CA ALA A 16 -9.30 -7.84 -5.94
C ALA A 16 -8.99 -8.89 -7.02
N SER A 17 -8.39 -8.47 -8.13
CA SER A 17 -7.90 -9.38 -9.18
C SER A 17 -6.46 -9.03 -9.51
N PHE A 18 -5.55 -9.93 -9.15
CA PHE A 18 -4.13 -9.78 -9.40
C PHE A 18 -3.82 -9.73 -10.90
N ASP A 19 -4.51 -10.55 -11.70
CA ASP A 19 -4.32 -10.58 -13.15
C ASP A 19 -4.80 -9.28 -13.79
N ALA A 20 -5.98 -8.77 -13.39
CA ALA A 20 -6.45 -7.47 -13.85
C ALA A 20 -5.52 -6.34 -13.38
N TYR A 21 -5.02 -6.39 -12.14
CA TYR A 21 -4.04 -5.41 -11.66
C TYR A 21 -2.81 -5.38 -12.55
N ARG A 22 -2.18 -6.53 -12.79
CA ARG A 22 -0.98 -6.63 -13.62
C ARG A 22 -1.23 -6.16 -15.05
N SER A 23 -2.31 -6.62 -15.69
CA SER A 23 -2.66 -6.25 -17.06
C SER A 23 -3.01 -4.77 -17.22
N CYS A 24 -3.64 -4.16 -16.21
CA CYS A 24 -4.09 -2.78 -16.29
C CYS A 24 -3.02 -1.77 -15.83
N PHE A 25 -2.10 -2.18 -14.95
CA PHE A 25 -1.06 -1.32 -14.38
C PHE A 25 0.26 -1.35 -15.19
N ASP A 26 0.70 -2.50 -15.70
CA ASP A 26 1.92 -2.57 -16.54
C ASP A 26 1.73 -1.85 -17.90
N ASN A 27 0.47 -1.64 -18.30
CA ASN A 27 0.12 -0.87 -19.50
C ASN A 27 -0.03 0.64 -19.23
N SER A 28 -0.16 1.10 -17.99
CA SER A 28 -0.22 2.54 -17.67
C SER A 28 1.17 3.18 -17.67
N SER A 29 2.16 2.51 -17.05
CA SER A 29 3.56 2.98 -17.01
C SER A 29 4.21 3.13 -18.39
N LYS A 30 3.81 2.30 -19.37
CA LYS A 30 4.30 2.39 -20.77
C LYS A 30 3.64 3.50 -21.59
N ARG A 31 2.55 4.12 -21.10
CA ARG A 31 1.76 5.13 -21.83
C ARG A 31 1.96 6.57 -21.34
N GLU A 32 2.75 6.78 -20.29
CA GLU A 32 3.06 8.09 -19.69
C GLU A 32 3.77 9.08 -20.64
N SER A 33 4.29 8.62 -21.79
CA SER A 33 4.99 9.51 -22.73
C SER A 33 4.09 10.56 -23.42
N ASN A 34 2.75 10.49 -23.37
CA ASN A 34 1.97 11.30 -24.34
C ASN A 34 0.63 11.93 -23.96
N ARG A 35 0.06 11.85 -22.74
CA ARG A 35 -1.29 12.46 -22.52
C ARG A 35 -1.53 13.12 -21.16
N LEU A 36 -2.02 14.37 -21.27
CA LEU A 36 -2.58 15.29 -20.28
C LEU A 36 -3.36 14.68 -19.09
N HIS A 37 -2.94 15.05 -17.87
CA HIS A 37 -3.67 15.45 -16.64
C HIS A 37 -4.95 14.74 -16.15
N SER A 38 -5.44 13.68 -16.80
CA SER A 38 -6.63 12.93 -16.35
C SER A 38 -6.32 11.51 -15.85
N ASP A 39 -5.08 11.04 -16.03
CA ASP A 39 -4.64 9.70 -15.61
C ASP A 39 -4.01 9.70 -14.19
N GLU A 40 -3.58 10.85 -13.65
CA GLU A 40 -2.90 10.96 -12.35
C GLU A 40 -3.72 10.35 -11.19
N GLY A 41 -5.02 10.68 -11.10
CA GLY A 41 -5.85 10.28 -9.96
C GLY A 41 -6.06 8.76 -9.80
N LEU A 42 -6.10 8.01 -10.90
CA LEU A 42 -6.25 6.55 -10.84
C LEU A 42 -4.92 5.88 -10.47
N GLU A 43 -3.81 6.37 -11.00
CA GLU A 43 -2.48 5.89 -10.64
C GLU A 43 -2.20 6.13 -9.15
N HIS A 44 -2.62 7.28 -8.61
CA HIS A 44 -2.55 7.56 -7.18
C HIS A 44 -3.33 6.53 -6.33
N LEU A 45 -4.52 6.11 -6.77
CA LEU A 45 -5.29 5.08 -6.05
C LEU A 45 -4.63 3.70 -6.15
N LEU A 46 -4.10 3.34 -7.31
CA LEU A 46 -3.46 2.03 -7.52
C LEU A 46 -2.12 1.89 -6.76
N LYS A 47 -1.43 2.99 -6.46
CA LYS A 47 -0.27 3.00 -5.56
C LYS A 47 -0.61 2.51 -4.15
N GLY A 48 -1.83 2.77 -3.67
CA GLY A 48 -2.32 2.29 -2.36
C GLY A 48 -2.82 0.84 -2.36
N VAL A 49 -2.76 0.14 -3.49
CA VAL A 49 -3.17 -1.27 -3.59
C VAL A 49 -1.95 -2.17 -3.36
N TYR A 50 -1.70 -2.53 -2.09
CA TYR A 50 -0.46 -3.21 -1.69
C TYR A 50 -0.44 -4.73 -1.94
N ALA A 51 -1.58 -5.42 -1.94
CA ALA A 51 -1.58 -6.89 -2.06
C ALA A 51 -0.89 -7.40 -3.35
N PRO A 52 -1.17 -6.85 -4.55
CA PRO A 52 -0.48 -7.26 -5.77
C PRO A 52 1.01 -6.95 -5.76
N GLN A 53 1.38 -5.81 -5.18
CA GLN A 53 2.79 -5.43 -5.02
C GLN A 53 3.48 -6.47 -4.12
N LEU A 54 2.95 -6.77 -2.94
CA LEU A 54 3.50 -7.80 -2.06
C LEU A 54 3.60 -9.15 -2.75
N ARG A 55 2.59 -9.54 -3.54
CA ARG A 55 2.60 -10.80 -4.30
C ARG A 55 3.80 -10.88 -5.25
N MET A 56 4.04 -9.81 -6.01
CA MET A 56 5.19 -9.73 -6.92
C MET A 56 6.53 -9.90 -6.17
N TRP A 57 6.64 -9.37 -4.95
CA TRP A 57 7.83 -9.56 -4.13
C TRP A 57 7.93 -11.01 -3.64
N THR A 58 6.84 -11.63 -3.21
CA THR A 58 6.83 -13.03 -2.75
C THR A 58 7.06 -14.06 -3.86
N ASP A 59 6.86 -13.68 -5.13
CA ASP A 59 7.22 -14.52 -6.28
C ASP A 59 8.75 -14.65 -6.44
N THR A 60 9.52 -13.70 -5.89
CA THR A 60 10.99 -13.64 -6.01
C THR A 60 11.70 -13.90 -4.68
N PHE A 61 11.18 -13.35 -3.58
CA PHE A 61 11.77 -13.44 -2.25
C PHE A 61 10.93 -14.36 -1.37
N SER A 62 11.59 -15.16 -0.55
CA SER A 62 10.89 -15.98 0.44
C SER A 62 10.17 -15.07 1.45
N ARG A 63 9.03 -15.54 1.99
CA ARG A 63 8.25 -14.76 2.97
C ARG A 63 9.08 -14.36 4.19
N SER A 64 10.06 -15.17 4.61
CA SER A 64 10.97 -14.89 5.72
C SER A 64 11.92 -13.72 5.47
N GLN A 65 12.13 -13.31 4.22
CA GLN A 65 12.97 -12.16 3.86
C GLN A 65 12.17 -10.84 3.79
N ILE A 66 10.85 -10.90 4.00
CA ILE A 66 9.96 -9.75 3.91
C ILE A 66 9.41 -9.47 5.31
N THR A 67 9.58 -8.23 5.79
CA THR A 67 8.93 -7.78 7.03
C THR A 67 7.86 -6.75 6.66
N LEU A 68 6.62 -6.98 7.10
CA LEU A 68 5.51 -6.05 6.94
C LEU A 68 5.37 -5.25 8.23
N LEU A 69 5.31 -3.93 8.12
CA LEU A 69 5.23 -3.01 9.24
C LEU A 69 4.00 -2.11 9.03
N ARG A 70 3.22 -1.93 10.08
CA ARG A 70 2.04 -1.07 10.07
C ARG A 70 2.39 0.25 10.74
N TYR A 71 2.19 1.35 10.03
CA TYR A 71 2.54 2.66 10.56
C TYR A 71 1.71 2.99 11.81
N GLU A 72 0.42 2.61 11.82
CA GLU A 72 -0.48 2.84 12.96
C GLU A 72 -0.01 2.10 14.21
N ASP A 73 0.51 0.88 14.04
CA ASP A 73 1.03 0.09 15.16
C ASP A 73 2.40 0.64 15.63
N PHE A 74 3.21 1.20 14.73
CA PHE A 74 4.44 1.92 15.08
C PHE A 74 4.14 3.20 15.87
N GLU A 75 3.11 3.96 15.50
CA GLU A 75 2.68 5.14 16.26
C GLU A 75 2.18 4.77 17.67
N ALA A 76 1.43 3.66 17.78
CA ALA A 76 0.91 3.19 19.05
C ALA A 76 1.99 2.56 19.96
N ALA A 77 2.94 1.81 19.38
CA ALA A 77 3.94 1.03 20.09
C ALA A 77 5.31 1.02 19.37
N PRO A 78 6.03 2.15 19.32
CA PRO A 78 7.23 2.31 18.50
C PRO A 78 8.34 1.34 18.88
N GLN A 79 8.54 1.07 20.17
CA GLN A 79 9.57 0.14 20.64
C GLN A 79 9.31 -1.31 20.19
N GLN A 80 8.05 -1.76 20.19
CA GLN A 80 7.71 -3.11 19.71
C GLN A 80 7.94 -3.23 18.21
N HIS A 81 7.61 -2.17 17.47
CA HIS A 81 7.85 -2.11 16.02
C HIS A 81 9.35 -2.08 15.69
N GLU A 82 10.17 -1.32 16.42
CA GLU A 82 11.62 -1.35 16.27
C GLU A 82 12.19 -2.75 16.51
N GLN A 83 11.74 -3.44 17.55
CA GLN A 83 12.16 -4.81 17.83
C GLN A 83 11.81 -5.77 16.67
N ALA A 84 10.63 -5.63 16.08
CA ALA A 84 10.25 -6.41 14.89
C ALA A 84 11.18 -6.13 13.70
N VAL A 85 11.60 -4.88 13.49
CA VAL A 85 12.58 -4.51 12.47
C VAL A 85 13.94 -5.15 12.73
N PHE A 86 14.48 -5.03 13.95
CA PHE A 86 15.76 -5.66 14.31
C PHE A 86 15.72 -7.19 14.12
N ALA A 87 14.63 -7.83 14.56
CA ALA A 87 14.43 -9.26 14.37
C ALA A 87 14.38 -9.65 12.88
N GLY A 88 13.64 -8.90 12.05
CA GLY A 88 13.57 -9.12 10.60
C GLY A 88 14.91 -8.94 9.88
N LEU A 89 15.79 -8.08 10.40
CA LEU A 89 17.15 -7.88 9.90
C LEU A 89 18.17 -8.89 10.46
N GLY A 90 17.78 -9.77 11.39
CA GLY A 90 18.71 -10.67 12.07
C GLY A 90 19.72 -9.95 12.97
N LEU A 91 19.37 -8.76 13.46
CA LEU A 91 20.23 -7.92 14.28
C LEU A 91 19.85 -8.05 15.77
N PRO A 92 20.80 -7.87 16.70
CA PRO A 92 20.48 -7.80 18.11
C PRO A 92 19.54 -6.62 18.38
N ALA A 93 18.50 -6.85 19.18
CA ALA A 93 17.55 -5.81 19.54
C ALA A 93 18.27 -4.62 20.18
N ARG A 94 17.95 -3.41 19.70
CA ARG A 94 18.40 -2.15 20.29
C ARG A 94 17.20 -1.24 20.45
N THR A 95 17.15 -0.51 21.55
CA THR A 95 16.18 0.56 21.73
C THR A 95 16.74 1.80 21.03
N VAL A 96 16.17 2.17 19.89
CA VAL A 96 16.52 3.42 19.20
C VAL A 96 15.65 4.54 19.77
N HIS A 97 14.37 4.25 20.02
CA HIS A 97 13.44 5.20 20.62
C HIS A 97 13.52 5.25 22.14
N LYS A 98 14.08 6.34 22.69
CA LYS A 98 14.22 6.56 24.15
C LYS A 98 12.98 7.16 24.83
N GLY A 99 11.81 7.12 24.18
CA GLY A 99 10.54 7.59 24.77
C GLY A 99 10.22 9.08 24.59
N HIS A 100 11.10 9.85 23.94
CA HIS A 100 10.70 11.12 23.35
C HIS A 100 9.92 10.79 22.08
N GLY A 101 8.64 11.17 21.93
CA GLY A 101 7.78 10.76 20.79
C GLY A 101 8.44 10.82 19.40
N ILE A 102 7.87 10.10 18.42
CA ILE A 102 8.46 9.95 17.06
C ILE A 102 8.93 11.33 16.52
N PRO A 103 10.24 11.51 16.23
CA PRO A 103 10.76 12.80 15.78
C PRO A 103 10.03 13.27 14.52
N ARG A 104 9.52 14.51 14.55
CA ARG A 104 8.83 15.14 13.40
C ARG A 104 9.80 15.94 12.53
N GLU A 105 10.96 15.38 12.24
CA GLU A 105 11.94 16.02 11.36
C GLU A 105 11.58 15.71 9.89
N ASN A 106 11.67 16.71 9.01
CA ASN A 106 10.98 16.88 7.70
C ASN A 106 9.73 17.77 7.73
N THR A 107 9.80 18.94 8.38
CA THR A 107 8.75 19.97 8.37
C THR A 107 8.59 20.71 7.03
N VAL A 108 9.38 20.37 6.01
CA VAL A 108 9.23 20.92 4.67
C VAL A 108 8.29 20.03 3.88
N VAL A 109 6.99 20.29 4.02
CA VAL A 109 5.98 20.54 2.97
C VAL A 109 4.64 20.56 3.72
N ASN A 110 3.93 21.68 3.66
CA ASN A 110 2.52 21.77 4.03
C ASN A 110 1.70 20.84 3.14
N HIS A 111 1.68 19.54 3.45
CA HIS A 111 0.62 18.66 2.99
C HIS A 111 -0.57 18.92 3.91
N THR A 112 -1.33 19.99 3.64
CA THR A 112 -2.66 20.12 4.23
C THR A 112 -3.45 18.92 3.76
N SER A 113 -3.75 17.99 4.66
CA SER A 113 -4.79 17.00 4.43
C SER A 113 -6.07 17.79 4.21
N VAL A 114 -6.57 17.77 2.97
CA VAL A 114 -7.86 18.37 2.68
C VAL A 114 -8.95 17.47 3.25
N ASP A 115 -9.99 18.07 3.80
CA ASP A 115 -11.15 17.31 4.25
C ASP A 115 -11.75 16.55 3.06
N VAL A 116 -11.82 15.23 3.20
CA VAL A 116 -12.44 14.36 2.21
C VAL A 116 -13.90 14.17 2.59
N THR A 117 -14.81 14.34 1.62
CA THR A 117 -16.24 14.15 1.88
C THR A 117 -16.54 12.73 2.36
N CYS A 118 -17.59 12.55 3.19
CA CYS A 118 -18.03 11.23 3.64
C CYS A 118 -18.35 10.28 2.47
N ALA A 119 -18.92 10.81 1.38
CA ALA A 119 -19.21 10.04 0.18
C ALA A 119 -17.94 9.51 -0.49
N THR A 120 -16.92 10.37 -0.62
CA THR A 120 -15.61 9.97 -1.15
C THR A 120 -14.95 8.93 -0.23
N MET A 121 -14.94 9.14 1.09
CA MET A 121 -14.39 8.18 2.05
C MET A 121 -15.07 6.82 1.94
N THR A 122 -16.41 6.79 1.86
CA THR A 122 -17.19 5.55 1.68
C THR A 122 -16.82 4.84 0.38
N ALA A 123 -16.65 5.58 -0.71
CA ALA A 123 -16.23 5.02 -1.99
C ALA A 123 -14.81 4.44 -1.95
N LEU A 124 -13.88 5.13 -1.27
CA LEU A 124 -12.50 4.68 -1.07
C LEU A 124 -12.46 3.41 -0.22
N VAL A 125 -13.13 3.38 0.93
CA VAL A 125 -13.24 2.19 1.77
C VAL A 125 -13.77 1.01 0.96
N ARG A 126 -14.90 1.19 0.27
CA ARG A 126 -15.48 0.15 -0.58
C ARG A 126 -14.52 -0.33 -1.68
N PHE A 127 -13.72 0.56 -2.24
CA PHE A 127 -12.72 0.21 -3.26
C PHE A 127 -11.55 -0.58 -2.67
N PHE A 128 -11.02 -0.17 -1.52
CA PHE A 128 -9.83 -0.78 -0.90
C PHE A 128 -10.13 -2.04 -0.08
N THR A 129 -11.34 -2.22 0.49
CA THR A 129 -11.71 -3.41 1.28
C THR A 129 -11.29 -4.75 0.66
N PRO A 130 -11.61 -5.09 -0.61
CA PRO A 130 -11.21 -6.37 -1.18
C PRO A 130 -9.67 -6.53 -1.27
N TRP A 131 -8.95 -5.44 -1.51
CA TRP A 131 -7.48 -5.43 -1.58
C TRP A 131 -6.85 -5.57 -0.20
N ASN A 132 -7.40 -4.90 0.81
CA ASN A 132 -6.95 -5.01 2.19
C ASN A 132 -7.21 -6.43 2.72
N ASN A 133 -8.37 -7.02 2.42
CA ASN A 133 -8.65 -8.41 2.76
C ASN A 133 -7.64 -9.38 2.11
N ALA A 134 -7.29 -9.15 0.84
CA ALA A 134 -6.26 -9.92 0.17
C ALA A 134 -4.86 -9.72 0.79
N LEU A 135 -4.52 -8.50 1.20
CA LEU A 135 -3.27 -8.19 1.88
C LEU A 135 -3.17 -8.91 3.23
N TYR A 136 -4.21 -8.82 4.07
CA TYR A 136 -4.21 -9.45 5.40
C TYR A 136 -4.20 -10.98 5.32
N ALA A 137 -4.77 -11.57 4.26
CA ALA A 137 -4.67 -13.00 4.02
C ALA A 137 -3.23 -13.47 3.70
N MET A 138 -2.33 -12.55 3.34
CA MET A 138 -0.91 -12.82 3.08
C MET A 138 -0.02 -12.57 4.31
N GLU A 139 -0.58 -12.03 5.41
CA GLU A 139 0.13 -11.90 6.67
C GLU A 139 0.22 -13.26 7.38
N PRO A 140 1.39 -13.62 7.95
CA PRO A 140 1.51 -14.80 8.77
C PRO A 140 0.64 -14.65 10.03
N LYS A 141 -0.03 -15.74 10.41
CA LYS A 141 -0.76 -15.85 11.68
C LYS A 141 0.20 -16.07 12.85
#